data_AF-A0A3R9PJD1-F1
#
_entry.id   AF-A0A3R9PJD1-F1
#
_cell.length_a   1.000
_cell.length_b   1.000
_cell.length_c   1.000
_cell.angle_alpha   90.00
_cell.angle_beta   90.00
_cell.angle_gamma   90.00
#
_symmetry.space_group_name_H-M   'P 1'
#
loop_
_entity.id
_entity.type
_entity.pdbx_description
1 polymer ?
#
loop_
_entity_poly.entity_id
_entity_poly.type
_entity_poly.pdbx_seq_one_letter_code
_entity_poly.pdbx_strand_id
1 'polypeptide(L)'
;MYNFFRLLPVAALLSLGAATATPVATPPAQAQQCPTYEDGLVDGQDHKANLAATYGAGTPEYEQALNTAIANARYNARNAECPTYWRGYVQGLSN
;
A
#
# COMPACT_ATOMS: atom_id res chain seq x y z
N MET A 1 -17.21 35.18 74.79
CA MET A 1 -17.38 33.89 75.51
C MET A 1 -18.44 33.09 74.76
N TYR A 2 -18.07 31.92 74.20
CA TYR A 2 -18.94 30.83 73.70
C TYR A 2 -20.04 31.22 72.66
N ASN A 3 -20.48 30.44 71.67
CA ASN A 3 -20.49 29.00 71.52
C ASN A 3 -20.76 28.65 70.03
N PHE A 4 -19.99 27.71 69.49
CA PHE A 4 -20.40 26.50 68.77
C PHE A 4 -21.31 26.54 67.53
N PHE A 5 -20.73 25.98 66.46
CA PHE A 5 -21.26 24.94 65.56
C PHE A 5 -22.66 25.10 64.98
N ARG A 6 -22.71 25.14 63.63
CA ARG A 6 -23.67 24.31 62.88
C ARG A 6 -23.08 23.82 61.57
N LEU A 7 -23.34 22.54 61.32
CA LEU A 7 -22.78 21.64 60.33
C LEU A 7 -23.44 21.80 58.95
N LEU A 8 -22.59 21.73 57.90
CA LEU A 8 -22.75 21.02 56.60
C LEU A 8 -23.96 21.36 55.69
N PRO A 9 -24.00 20.89 54.43
CA PRO A 9 -22.97 20.83 53.38
C PRO A 9 -23.49 21.47 52.06
N VAL A 10 -22.67 22.11 51.23
CA VAL A 10 -23.07 22.36 49.83
C VAL A 10 -22.01 21.80 48.90
N ALA A 11 -22.31 20.57 48.49
CA ALA A 11 -21.85 19.84 47.33
C ALA A 11 -20.95 20.65 46.38
N ALA A 12 -19.63 20.52 46.57
CA ALA A 12 -18.72 20.54 45.45
C ALA A 12 -18.85 19.19 44.75
N LEU A 13 -19.08 19.20 43.43
CA LEU A 13 -18.25 18.50 42.44
C LEU A 13 -19.04 18.33 41.13
N LEU A 14 -18.62 19.12 40.15
CA LEU A 14 -18.39 18.72 38.76
C LEU A 14 -19.58 18.09 38.04
N SER A 15 -20.36 18.95 37.39
CA SER A 15 -21.05 18.61 36.16
C SER A 15 -20.02 18.25 35.08
N LEU A 16 -19.56 16.98 35.06
CA LEU A 16 -18.97 16.40 33.86
C LEU A 16 -20.09 16.29 32.83
N GLY A 17 -20.15 17.28 31.94
CA GLY A 17 -20.83 17.09 30.67
C GLY A 17 -20.15 15.90 29.97
N ALA A 18 -20.85 14.77 29.91
CA ALA A 18 -20.47 13.69 29.03
C ALA A 18 -20.62 14.21 27.60
N ALA A 19 -19.57 14.81 27.06
CA ALA A 19 -19.43 14.99 25.64
C ALA A 19 -19.33 13.58 25.05
N THR A 20 -20.45 13.04 24.60
CA THR A 20 -20.46 11.83 23.79
C THR A 20 -19.69 12.16 22.52
N ALA A 21 -18.43 11.76 22.48
CA ALA A 21 -17.64 11.77 21.26
C ALA A 21 -18.41 10.95 20.23
N THR A 22 -19.07 11.62 19.29
CA THR A 22 -19.68 10.95 18.14
C THR A 22 -18.55 10.23 17.41
N PRO A 23 -18.61 8.91 17.24
CA PRO A 23 -17.58 8.22 16.48
C PRO A 23 -17.60 8.80 15.07
N VAL A 24 -16.52 9.49 14.71
CA VAL A 24 -16.30 9.91 13.32
C VAL A 24 -16.11 8.61 12.55
N ALA A 25 -17.07 8.27 11.70
CA ALA A 25 -16.95 7.12 10.82
C ALA A 25 -15.72 7.34 9.95
N THR A 26 -14.69 6.49 10.13
CA THR A 26 -13.55 6.46 9.23
C THR A 26 -14.08 6.12 7.83
N PRO A 27 -13.80 6.93 6.79
CA PRO A 27 -14.13 6.54 5.44
C PRO A 27 -13.55 5.14 5.16
N PRO A 28 -14.28 4.24 4.49
CA PRO A 28 -13.70 2.97 4.11
C PRO A 28 -12.42 3.23 3.32
N ALA A 29 -11.34 2.53 3.67
CA ALA A 29 -10.11 2.58 2.92
C ALA A 29 -10.43 2.30 1.45
N GLN A 30 -10.05 3.22 0.55
CA GLN A 30 -10.24 2.99 -0.87
C GLN A 30 -9.49 1.71 -1.25
N ALA A 31 -10.18 0.77 -1.89
CA ALA A 31 -9.54 -0.43 -2.40
C ALA A 31 -8.42 -0.01 -3.34
N GLN A 32 -7.19 -0.46 -3.08
CA GLN A 32 -6.07 -0.18 -3.96
C GLN A 32 -6.36 -0.79 -5.33
N GLN A 33 -6.47 0.07 -6.34
CA GLN A 33 -6.74 -0.36 -7.70
C GLN A 33 -5.46 -0.94 -8.28
N CYS A 34 -5.44 -2.26 -8.47
CA CYS A 34 -4.34 -2.91 -9.15
C CYS A 34 -4.42 -2.67 -10.67
N PRO A 35 -3.28 -2.37 -11.31
CA PRO A 35 -3.19 -2.40 -12.77
C PRO A 35 -3.59 -3.77 -13.34
N THR A 36 -3.96 -3.79 -14.61
CA THR A 36 -4.47 -4.97 -15.29
C THR A 36 -3.34 -5.90 -15.75
N TYR A 37 -3.72 -7.09 -16.24
CA TYR A 37 -2.78 -8.00 -16.89
C TYR A 37 -2.20 -7.37 -18.15
N GLU A 38 -3.04 -6.70 -18.94
CA GLU A 38 -2.70 -6.05 -20.19
C GLU A 38 -1.73 -4.89 -19.98
N ASP A 39 -1.91 -4.10 -18.93
CA ASP A 39 -0.95 -3.05 -18.54
C ASP A 39 0.43 -3.66 -18.27
N GLY A 40 0.46 -4.76 -17.50
CA GLY A 40 1.70 -5.48 -17.22
C GLY A 40 2.34 -6.03 -18.49
N LEU A 41 1.55 -6.59 -19.41
CA LEU A 41 2.05 -7.11 -20.68
C LEU A 41 2.78 -6.01 -21.48
N VAL A 42 2.17 -4.84 -21.60
CA VAL A 42 2.75 -3.70 -22.32
C VAL A 42 4.02 -3.21 -21.62
N ASP A 43 3.96 -2.97 -20.31
CA ASP A 43 5.12 -2.48 -19.55
C ASP A 43 6.29 -3.48 -19.58
N GLY A 44 6.01 -4.79 -19.61
CA GLY A 44 7.01 -5.83 -19.77
C GLY A 44 7.70 -5.79 -21.15
N GLN A 45 6.93 -5.56 -22.22
CA GLN A 45 7.48 -5.42 -23.58
C GLN A 45 8.33 -4.16 -23.70
N ASP A 46 7.85 -3.04 -23.16
CA ASP A 46 8.58 -1.77 -23.17
C ASP A 46 9.89 -1.88 -22.38
N HIS A 47 9.87 -2.54 -21.23
CA HIS A 47 11.09 -2.78 -20.47
C HIS A 47 12.06 -3.69 -21.22
N LYS A 48 11.60 -4.78 -21.86
CA LYS A 48 12.46 -5.63 -22.70
C LYS A 48 13.11 -4.84 -23.83
N ALA A 49 12.34 -4.00 -24.51
CA ALA A 49 12.86 -3.12 -25.56
C ALA A 49 13.90 -2.13 -25.03
N ASN A 50 13.67 -1.56 -23.84
CA ASN A 50 14.63 -0.69 -23.19
C ASN A 50 15.94 -1.42 -22.80
N LEU A 51 15.85 -2.65 -22.29
CA LEU A 51 17.03 -3.47 -22.01
C LEU A 51 17.82 -3.75 -23.27
N ALA A 52 17.14 -4.09 -24.37
CA ALA A 52 17.77 -4.30 -25.67
C ALA A 52 18.46 -3.04 -26.21
N ALA A 53 17.84 -1.86 -26.04
CA ALA A 53 18.43 -0.58 -26.42
C ALA A 53 19.64 -0.19 -25.55
N THR A 54 19.64 -0.59 -24.28
CA THR A 54 20.70 -0.24 -23.31
C THR A 54 21.92 -1.13 -23.45
N TYR A 55 21.73 -2.45 -23.55
CA TYR A 55 22.80 -3.45 -23.50
C TYR A 55 23.11 -4.08 -24.86
N GLY A 56 22.28 -3.84 -25.88
CA GLY A 56 22.33 -4.54 -27.16
C GLY A 56 21.65 -5.91 -27.08
N ALA A 57 20.63 -6.14 -27.90
CA ALA A 57 19.94 -7.43 -27.92
C ALA A 57 20.92 -8.59 -28.23
N GLY A 58 20.83 -9.67 -27.45
CA GLY A 58 21.66 -10.87 -27.60
C GLY A 58 23.07 -10.77 -27.02
N THR A 59 23.43 -9.68 -26.34
CA THR A 59 24.66 -9.61 -25.55
C THR A 59 24.49 -10.37 -24.22
N PRO A 60 25.58 -10.89 -23.62
CA PRO A 60 25.53 -11.50 -22.29
C PRO A 60 24.93 -10.56 -21.22
N GLU A 61 25.23 -9.27 -21.31
CA GLU A 61 24.73 -8.25 -20.39
C GLU A 61 23.21 -8.07 -20.53
N TYR A 62 22.70 -8.05 -21.76
CA TYR A 62 21.26 -8.04 -22.03
C TYR A 62 20.58 -9.27 -21.44
N GLU A 63 21.11 -10.47 -21.71
CA GLU A 63 20.52 -11.71 -21.21
C GLU A 63 20.52 -11.76 -19.68
N GLN A 64 21.60 -11.31 -19.03
CA GLN A 64 21.66 -11.21 -17.57
C GLN A 64 20.62 -10.23 -17.02
N ALA A 65 20.49 -9.05 -17.63
CA ALA A 65 19.53 -8.03 -17.20
C ALA A 65 18.08 -8.51 -17.40
N LEU A 66 17.77 -9.12 -18.55
CA LEU A 66 16.46 -9.67 -18.85
C LEU A 66 16.09 -10.79 -17.87
N ASN A 67 17.00 -11.74 -17.62
CA ASN A 67 16.75 -12.81 -16.66
C ASN A 67 16.54 -12.28 -15.24
N THR A 68 17.27 -11.24 -14.85
CA THR A 68 17.08 -10.57 -13.56
C THR A 68 15.70 -9.91 -13.48
N ALA A 69 15.28 -9.19 -14.52
CA ALA A 69 13.96 -8.57 -14.60
C ALA A 69 12.83 -9.62 -14.52
N ILE A 70 12.96 -10.73 -15.24
CA ILE A 70 12.00 -11.86 -15.19
C ILE A 70 11.94 -12.47 -13.79
N ALA A 71 13.09 -12.69 -13.14
CA ALA A 71 13.13 -13.26 -11.79
C ALA A 71 12.42 -12.35 -10.78
N ASN A 72 12.67 -11.05 -10.83
CA ASN A 72 12.03 -10.05 -9.98
C ASN A 72 10.51 -9.97 -10.24
N ALA A 73 10.10 -9.93 -11.50
CA ALA A 73 8.68 -9.91 -11.87
C ALA A 73 7.96 -11.20 -11.42
N ARG A 74 8.59 -12.37 -11.54
CA ARG A 74 8.06 -13.65 -11.01
C ARG A 74 7.94 -13.65 -9.49
N TYR A 75 8.89 -13.03 -8.79
CA TYR A 75 8.78 -12.86 -7.34
C TYR A 75 7.57 -11.98 -6.99
N ASN A 76 7.39 -10.86 -7.67
CA ASN A 76 6.26 -9.97 -7.43
C ASN A 76 4.91 -10.59 -7.81
N ALA A 77 4.86 -11.40 -8.87
CA ALA A 77 3.66 -12.15 -9.24
C ALA A 77 3.18 -13.14 -8.16
N ARG A 78 4.05 -13.50 -7.21
CA ARG A 78 3.73 -14.36 -6.06
C ARG A 78 3.50 -13.60 -4.76
N ASN A 79 4.13 -12.44 -4.59
CA ASN A 79 4.26 -11.78 -3.28
C ASN A 79 3.72 -10.35 -3.23
N ALA A 80 3.49 -9.68 -4.37
CA ALA A 80 3.00 -8.30 -4.40
C ALA A 80 1.46 -8.24 -4.38
N GLU A 81 0.93 -7.07 -4.03
CA GLU A 81 -0.52 -6.81 -3.94
C GLU A 81 -1.24 -6.95 -5.30
N CYS A 82 -0.53 -6.78 -6.42
CA CYS A 82 -1.08 -6.85 -7.77
C CYS A 82 -0.47 -8.00 -8.61
N PRO A 83 -0.70 -9.26 -8.22
CA PRO A 83 -0.04 -10.42 -8.82
C PRO A 83 -0.44 -10.65 -10.29
N THR A 84 -1.62 -10.19 -10.70
CA THR A 84 -2.12 -10.31 -12.09
C THR A 84 -1.33 -9.42 -13.05
N TYR A 85 -1.10 -8.16 -12.68
CA TYR A 85 -0.22 -7.24 -13.42
C TYR A 85 1.17 -7.84 -13.62
N TRP A 86 1.79 -8.35 -12.55
CA TRP A 86 3.13 -8.93 -12.63
C TRP A 86 3.19 -10.19 -13.49
N ARG A 87 2.11 -10.98 -13.59
CA ARG A 87 2.03 -12.09 -14.56
C ARG A 87 2.03 -11.60 -16.00
N GLY A 88 1.30 -10.51 -16.29
CA GLY A 88 1.37 -9.82 -17.58
C GLY A 88 2.78 -9.34 -17.87
N TYR A 89 3.42 -8.70 -16.89
CA TYR A 89 4.80 -8.23 -16.99
C TYR A 89 5.82 -9.32 -17.32
N VAL A 90 5.72 -10.48 -16.66
CA VAL A 90 6.55 -11.64 -16.98
C VAL A 90 6.33 -12.10 -18.42
N GLN A 91 5.07 -12.13 -18.88
CA GLN A 91 4.76 -12.50 -20.26
C GLN A 91 5.33 -11.47 -21.26
N GLY A 92 5.21 -10.18 -20.96
CA GLY A 92 5.77 -9.10 -21.78
C GLY A 92 7.29 -9.18 -21.92
N LEU A 93 8.01 -9.52 -20.84
CA LEU A 93 9.45 -9.77 -20.90
C LEU A 93 9.83 -11.04 -21.68
N SER A 94 8.92 -12.01 -21.80
CA SER A 94 9.21 -13.34 -22.37
C SER A 94 8.80 -13.51 -23.85
N ASN A 95 7.89 -12.67 -24.35
CA ASN A 95 7.53 -12.59 -25.78
C ASN A 95 8.56 -11.77 -26.54
#